data_AF-A0A2N3FJG7-F1
#
_entry.id   AF-A0A2N3FJG7-F1
#
_cell.length_a   1.000
_cell.length_b   1.000
_cell.length_c   1.000
_cell.angle_alpha   90.00
_cell.angle_beta   90.00
_cell.angle_gamma   90.00
#
_symmetry.space_group_name_H-M   'P 1'
#
loop_
_entity.id
_entity.type
_entity.pdbx_description
1 polymer ?
#
loop_
_entity_poly.entity_id
_entity_poly.type
_entity_poly.pdbx_seq_one_letter_code
_entity_poly.pdbx_strand_id
1 'polypeptide(L)'
;MDLDTLSRIPEQISILLTDPTSNLTAAFLLYGAIGMLLLILLVVAIIFVMGAEEESSDEDAVGKVAAVKAGAKRKAAAVLRPRDPRRTLITAGIWVAVVAVVFIVSNVATSNSAVCLSCHEDNPHVTTTAAADSHASVACVDCHEPGGALGHFTIGGTARALHMIDAWTDLQAQGDYGKATSDSCSACHTSELKGVVTNKARGLKMSHAEPLAASAECLDCHKPNEGVVGAHNAGMNPCLQCHDSVTASSECATCHDRTAAAAARSTATGLAKVQISEVTCGGCHDEKKECDTCHGVRMPHTQKFMVYAHARAGVVDIWYNGGKTCGRCHTATRNPCTKCHSEYLGRGHDAGLAEGHKTSDEVRCNTCHQSMAFVRGRDYCTDLCHTELAVESSPR
;
A
#
# COMPACT_ATOMS: atom_id res chain seq x y z
N MET A 1 10.03 -4.12 49.86
CA MET A 1 10.87 -3.62 48.75
C MET A 1 12.28 -3.51 49.31
N ASP A 2 13.22 -4.26 48.74
CA ASP A 2 14.57 -4.35 49.29
C ASP A 2 15.33 -3.04 49.03
N LEU A 3 16.21 -2.63 49.96
CA LEU A 3 17.03 -1.42 49.81
C LEU A 3 17.90 -1.50 48.55
N ASP A 4 18.28 -2.72 48.17
CA ASP A 4 19.03 -3.02 46.97
C ASP A 4 18.22 -2.73 45.68
N THR A 5 16.89 -2.91 45.72
CA THR A 5 16.00 -2.60 44.59
C THR A 5 15.87 -1.09 44.36
N LEU A 6 15.80 -0.29 45.44
CA LEU A 6 15.72 1.18 45.35
C LEU A 6 16.99 1.79 44.75
N SER A 7 18.15 1.21 45.03
CA SER A 7 19.43 1.72 44.54
C SER A 7 19.61 1.63 43.02
N ARG A 8 18.88 0.72 42.35
CA ARG A 8 18.97 0.48 40.89
C ARG A 8 18.00 1.31 40.06
N ILE A 9 17.08 2.02 40.70
CA ILE A 9 16.08 2.86 40.01
C ILE A 9 16.73 3.92 39.11
N PRO A 10 17.79 4.65 39.51
CA PRO A 10 18.41 5.66 38.65
C PRO A 10 19.00 5.07 37.36
N GLU A 11 19.61 3.88 37.47
CA GLU A 11 20.17 3.16 36.32
C GLU A 11 19.07 2.68 35.38
N GLN A 12 17.98 2.12 35.92
CA GLN A 12 16.81 1.73 35.12
C GLN A 12 16.13 2.91 34.43
N ILE A 13 16.00 4.06 35.11
CA ILE A 13 15.49 5.29 34.51
C ILE A 13 16.42 5.76 33.40
N SER A 14 17.74 5.73 33.61
CA SER A 14 18.72 6.11 32.58
C SER A 14 18.61 5.22 31.34
N ILE A 15 18.49 3.91 31.52
CA ILE A 15 18.33 2.95 30.42
C ILE A 15 17.03 3.23 29.66
N LEU A 16 15.91 3.43 30.35
CA LEU A 16 14.62 3.74 29.73
C LEU A 16 14.62 5.07 28.96
N LEU A 17 15.41 6.05 29.40
CA LEU A 17 15.56 7.33 28.70
C LEU A 17 16.45 7.23 27.47
N THR A 18 17.48 6.37 27.49
CA THR A 18 18.41 6.19 26.36
C THR A 18 17.96 5.12 25.36
N ASP A 19 17.18 4.13 25.82
CA ASP A 19 16.63 3.04 25.03
C ASP A 19 15.21 2.68 25.54
N PRO A 20 14.18 3.44 25.13
CA PRO A 20 12.80 3.19 25.56
C PRO A 20 12.24 1.86 25.03
N THR A 21 12.90 1.22 24.06
CA THR A 21 12.45 -0.05 23.48
C THR A 21 12.78 -1.23 24.36
N SER A 22 13.72 -1.09 25.31
CA SER A 22 14.10 -2.15 26.24
C SER A 22 12.95 -2.60 27.15
N ASN A 23 12.00 -1.70 27.43
CA ASN A 23 10.76 -1.99 28.17
C ASN A 23 9.73 -0.88 27.90
N LEU A 24 8.93 -1.07 26.84
CA LEU A 24 7.94 -0.09 26.38
C LEU A 24 6.95 0.31 27.48
N THR A 25 6.44 -0.65 28.26
CA THR A 25 5.48 -0.37 29.33
C THR A 25 6.07 0.54 30.40
N ALA A 26 7.30 0.27 30.84
CA ALA A 26 7.98 1.11 31.83
C ALA A 26 8.34 2.49 31.25
N ALA A 27 8.74 2.56 29.98
CA ALA A 27 9.00 3.83 29.30
C ALA A 27 7.73 4.68 29.20
N PHE A 28 6.59 4.11 28.80
CA PHE A 28 5.31 4.81 28.74
C PHE A 28 4.86 5.32 30.11
N LEU A 29 4.96 4.50 31.16
CA LEU A 29 4.63 4.94 32.53
C LEU A 29 5.54 6.07 33.00
N LEU A 30 6.84 6.00 32.71
CA LEU A 30 7.80 7.05 33.04
C LEU A 30 7.48 8.36 32.32
N TYR A 31 7.23 8.31 30.99
CA TYR A 31 6.86 9.50 30.22
C TYR A 31 5.50 10.06 30.63
N GLY A 32 4.52 9.20 30.92
CA GLY A 32 3.23 9.60 31.46
C GLY A 32 3.36 10.30 32.82
N ALA A 33 4.19 9.78 33.73
CA ALA A 33 4.47 10.40 35.02
C ALA A 33 5.17 11.75 34.87
N ILE A 34 6.15 11.87 33.97
CA ILE A 34 6.81 13.14 33.66
C ILE A 34 5.81 14.15 33.08
N GLY A 35 4.98 13.73 32.12
CA GLY A 35 3.96 14.59 31.51
C GLY A 35 2.94 15.09 32.53
N MET A 36 2.47 14.22 33.43
CA MET A 36 1.56 14.58 34.51
C MET A 36 2.21 15.51 35.54
N LEU A 37 3.49 15.29 35.89
CA LEU A 37 4.25 16.19 36.75
C LEU A 37 4.35 17.59 36.11
N LEU A 38 4.67 17.67 34.81
CA LEU A 38 4.73 18.94 34.08
C LEU A 38 3.38 19.66 34.05
N LEU A 39 2.28 18.91 33.89
CA LEU A 39 0.93 19.46 33.92
C LEU A 39 0.54 19.96 35.33
N ILE A 40 0.91 19.24 36.38
CA ILE A 40 0.72 19.70 37.77
C ILE A 40 1.53 20.97 38.01
N LEU A 41 2.80 21.02 37.58
CA LEU A 41 3.64 22.20 37.70
C LEU A 41 3.06 23.39 36.92
N LEU A 42 2.46 23.15 35.75
CA LEU A 42 1.72 24.16 34.98
C LEU A 42 0.52 24.70 35.78
N VAL A 43 -0.31 23.83 36.33
CA VAL A 43 -1.49 24.23 37.13
C VAL A 43 -1.05 25.00 38.38
N VAL A 44 -0.03 24.54 39.10
CA VAL A 44 0.53 25.24 40.27
C VAL A 44 1.08 26.61 39.87
N ALA A 45 1.79 26.72 38.74
CA ALA A 45 2.27 27.99 38.24
C ALA A 45 1.12 28.94 37.88
N ILE A 46 0.05 28.43 37.24
CA ILE A 46 -1.17 29.20 36.94
C ILE A 46 -1.83 29.68 38.25
N ILE A 47 -1.97 28.81 39.25
CA ILE A 47 -2.51 29.16 40.56
C ILE A 47 -1.63 30.22 41.25
N PHE A 48 -0.30 30.14 41.17
CA PHE A 48 0.58 31.18 41.71
C PHE A 48 0.46 32.52 40.97
N VAL A 49 0.22 32.49 39.66
CA VAL A 49 0.00 33.70 38.86
C VAL A 49 -1.36 34.33 39.15
N MET A 50 -2.39 33.49 39.38
CA MET A 50 -3.78 33.91 39.59
C MET A 50 -4.14 34.18 41.06
N GLY A 51 -3.57 33.44 42.00
CA GLY A 51 -3.93 33.40 43.43
C GLY A 51 -3.13 34.34 44.32
N ALA A 52 -2.46 35.35 43.76
CA ALA A 52 -1.80 36.40 44.55
C ALA A 52 -2.73 37.58 44.92
N GLU A 53 -4.03 37.33 44.94
CA GLU A 53 -5.13 38.20 45.42
C GLU A 53 -5.96 37.25 46.32
N GLU A 54 -6.16 37.38 47.63
CA GLU A 54 -6.18 38.46 48.64
C GLU A 54 -5.68 37.82 49.98
N GLU A 55 -5.39 38.49 51.10
CA GLU A 55 -6.37 39.04 52.05
C GLU A 55 -5.57 39.56 53.27
N SER A 56 -5.55 40.87 53.52
CA SER A 56 -5.02 41.43 54.78
C SER A 56 -6.19 41.68 55.72
N SER A 57 -6.53 40.66 56.50
CA SER A 57 -7.45 40.73 57.64
C SER A 57 -6.67 41.15 58.89
N ASP A 58 -6.66 42.45 59.17
CA ASP A 58 -6.22 42.96 60.48
C ASP A 58 -7.44 43.02 61.41
N GLU A 59 -7.60 41.98 62.22
CA GLU A 59 -8.33 42.05 63.50
C GLU A 59 -7.34 42.22 64.67
N ASP A 60 -7.68 43.23 65.49
CA ASP A 60 -7.47 43.39 66.92
C ASP A 60 -6.14 43.88 67.52
N ALA A 61 -6.17 45.14 67.99
CA ALA A 61 -5.57 45.51 69.27
C ALA A 61 -6.46 46.50 70.05
N VAL A 62 -7.01 45.99 71.15
CA VAL A 62 -7.83 46.68 72.15
C VAL A 62 -7.03 47.78 72.87
N GLY A 63 -7.61 48.98 72.95
CA GLY A 63 -7.53 49.81 74.15
C GLY A 63 -7.10 51.27 74.00
N LYS A 64 -8.02 52.16 74.44
CA LYS A 64 -7.83 53.44 75.18
C LYS A 64 -8.18 54.78 74.49
N VAL A 65 -9.38 55.24 74.89
CA VAL A 65 -9.81 56.57 75.39
C VAL A 65 -9.90 57.78 74.42
N ALA A 66 -11.11 58.35 74.46
CA ALA A 66 -11.51 59.75 74.26
C ALA A 66 -11.56 60.36 72.84
N ALA A 67 -12.83 60.58 72.46
CA ALA A 67 -13.40 61.89 72.16
C ALA A 67 -13.15 62.53 70.77
N VAL A 68 -14.26 62.54 70.00
CA VAL A 68 -14.89 63.73 69.41
C VAL A 68 -14.30 64.28 68.09
N LYS A 69 -15.16 64.13 67.06
CA LYS A 69 -15.53 65.04 65.95
C LYS A 69 -14.85 64.94 64.58
N ALA A 70 -15.77 65.04 63.61
CA ALA A 70 -15.68 65.56 62.25
C ALA A 70 -15.00 64.66 61.21
N GLY A 71 -15.87 63.93 60.50
CA GLY A 71 -15.53 63.22 59.27
C GLY A 71 -15.11 64.17 58.15
N ALA A 72 -14.03 63.77 57.49
CA ALA A 72 -13.65 64.04 56.09
C ALA A 72 -12.15 63.80 55.98
N LYS A 73 -11.71 62.55 55.81
CA LYS A 73 -10.33 62.26 55.34
C LYS A 73 -10.36 61.22 54.23
N ARG A 74 -9.84 61.69 53.09
CA ARG A 74 -9.63 61.03 51.81
C ARG A 74 -9.18 59.57 52.00
N LYS A 75 -9.95 58.64 51.44
CA LYS A 75 -9.44 57.31 51.09
C LYS A 75 -8.27 57.52 50.14
N ALA A 76 -7.05 57.26 50.60
CA ALA A 76 -5.90 57.15 49.72
C ALA A 76 -6.20 55.98 48.78
N ALA A 77 -6.51 56.29 47.53
CA ALA A 77 -6.61 55.31 46.48
C ALA A 77 -5.25 54.60 46.40
N ALA A 78 -5.22 53.34 46.85
CA ALA A 78 -4.09 52.47 46.60
C ALA A 78 -3.93 52.39 45.09
N VAL A 79 -2.91 53.07 44.58
CA VAL A 79 -2.52 53.02 43.17
C VAL A 79 -2.12 51.58 42.92
N LEU A 80 -3.04 50.78 42.37
CA LEU A 80 -2.76 49.48 41.78
C LEU A 80 -1.58 49.70 40.84
N ARG A 81 -0.40 49.22 41.22
CA ARG A 81 0.75 49.24 40.32
C ARG A 81 0.35 48.39 39.11
N PRO A 82 0.28 48.96 37.90
CA PRO A 82 -0.07 48.16 36.73
C PRO A 82 0.93 47.00 36.64
N ARG A 83 0.43 45.76 36.65
CA ARG A 83 1.24 44.57 36.37
C ARG A 83 1.98 44.86 35.06
N ASP A 84 3.31 44.76 35.07
CA ASP A 84 4.11 45.02 33.87
C ASP A 84 3.67 44.04 32.79
N PRO A 85 2.98 44.50 31.72
CA PRO A 85 2.45 43.64 30.67
C PRO A 85 3.57 42.87 29.96
N ARG A 86 4.83 43.33 30.08
CA ARG A 86 5.98 42.61 29.53
C ARG A 86 6.24 41.31 30.27
N ARG A 87 6.11 41.29 31.60
CA ARG A 87 6.40 40.08 32.39
C ARG A 87 5.37 39.00 32.12
N THR A 88 4.10 39.36 32.03
CA THR A 88 3.01 38.41 31.70
C THR A 88 3.16 37.84 30.29
N LEU A 89 3.46 38.69 29.29
CA LEU A 89 3.73 38.26 27.92
C LEU A 89 4.95 37.33 27.82
N ILE A 90 6.03 37.60 28.56
CA ILE A 90 7.21 36.72 28.60
C ILE A 90 6.86 35.36 29.18
N THR A 91 6.18 35.29 30.32
CA THR A 91 5.75 34.00 30.90
C THR A 91 4.80 33.23 29.99
N ALA A 92 3.83 33.91 29.36
CA ALA A 92 2.95 33.27 28.40
C ALA A 92 3.72 32.73 27.19
N GLY A 93 4.68 33.50 26.66
CA GLY A 93 5.56 33.08 25.57
C GLY A 93 6.40 31.85 25.91
N ILE A 94 6.96 31.78 27.12
CA ILE A 94 7.70 30.60 27.60
C ILE A 94 6.80 29.37 27.63
N TRP A 95 5.58 29.49 28.15
CA TRP A 95 4.64 28.37 28.21
C TRP A 95 4.21 27.88 26.83
N VAL A 96 3.90 28.80 25.91
CA VAL A 96 3.60 28.44 24.51
C VAL A 96 4.78 27.70 23.87
N ALA A 97 6.01 28.15 24.12
CA ALA A 97 7.20 27.46 23.63
C ALA A 97 7.35 26.05 24.22
N VAL A 98 7.14 25.87 25.52
CA VAL A 98 7.20 24.55 26.17
C VAL A 98 6.16 23.60 25.59
N VAL A 99 4.90 24.04 25.46
CA VAL A 99 3.83 23.22 24.87
C VAL A 99 4.15 22.85 23.43
N ALA A 100 4.65 23.80 22.63
CA ALA A 100 5.07 23.54 21.26
C ALA A 100 6.19 22.48 21.19
N VAL A 101 7.19 22.56 22.07
CA VAL A 101 8.27 21.57 22.13
C VAL A 101 7.75 20.18 22.51
N VAL A 102 6.91 20.08 23.55
CA VAL A 102 6.32 18.79 23.96
C VAL A 102 5.48 18.18 22.84
N PHE A 103 4.71 19.00 22.14
CA PHE A 103 3.89 18.56 21.01
C PHE A 103 4.73 18.06 19.84
N ILE A 104 5.80 18.78 19.47
CA ILE A 104 6.73 18.36 18.40
C ILE A 104 7.44 17.06 18.77
N VAL A 105 7.99 16.96 19.98
CA VAL A 105 8.71 15.76 20.44
C VAL A 105 7.77 14.55 20.49
N SER A 106 6.56 14.71 21.02
CA SER A 106 5.54 13.66 21.02
C SER A 106 5.18 13.21 19.62
N ASN A 107 5.06 14.15 18.67
CA ASN A 107 4.81 13.83 17.27
C ASN A 107 5.94 13.00 16.66
N VAL A 108 7.19 13.46 16.78
CA VAL A 108 8.36 12.74 16.23
C VAL A 108 8.51 11.34 16.85
N ALA A 109 8.30 11.22 18.16
CA ALA A 109 8.40 9.95 18.86
C ALA A 109 7.33 8.95 18.40
N THR A 110 6.08 9.41 18.23
CA THR A 110 4.95 8.55 17.83
C THR A 110 4.92 8.25 16.33
N SER A 111 5.65 8.99 15.49
CA SER A 111 5.80 8.68 14.06
C SER A 111 6.81 7.56 13.77
N ASN A 112 7.49 7.04 14.79
CA ASN A 112 8.46 5.97 14.61
C ASN A 112 7.76 4.65 14.25
N SER A 113 8.24 3.97 13.20
CA SER A 113 7.70 2.69 12.75
C SER A 113 7.63 1.64 13.87
N ALA A 114 8.54 1.65 14.85
CA ALA A 114 8.50 0.73 15.99
C ALA A 114 7.23 0.90 16.85
N VAL A 115 6.72 2.14 16.98
CA VAL A 115 5.47 2.40 17.70
C VAL A 115 4.30 1.83 16.91
N CYS A 116 4.23 2.07 15.60
CA CYS A 116 3.18 1.51 14.74
C CYS A 116 3.19 -0.03 14.77
N LEU A 117 4.39 -0.63 14.64
CA LEU A 117 4.57 -2.07 14.63
C LEU A 117 4.25 -2.73 15.97
N SER A 118 4.34 -2.01 17.10
CA SER A 118 3.96 -2.54 18.41
C SER A 118 2.47 -2.93 18.50
N CYS A 119 1.61 -2.38 17.62
CA CYS A 119 0.19 -2.72 17.52
C CYS A 119 -0.17 -3.38 16.17
N HIS A 120 0.61 -3.17 15.11
CA HIS A 120 0.31 -3.64 13.75
C HIS A 120 1.28 -4.71 13.23
N GLU A 121 1.94 -5.46 14.12
CA GLU A 121 2.92 -6.48 13.75
C GLU A 121 2.35 -7.54 12.78
N ASP A 122 1.08 -7.89 12.92
CA ASP A 122 0.41 -8.92 12.11
C ASP A 122 -0.14 -8.42 10.77
N ASN A 123 0.05 -7.13 10.43
CA ASN A 123 -0.46 -6.60 9.18
C ASN A 123 0.17 -7.34 7.98
N PRO A 124 -0.61 -7.87 7.01
CA PRO A 124 -0.07 -8.57 5.85
C PRO A 124 0.99 -7.79 5.08
N HIS A 125 0.87 -6.45 4.98
CA HIS A 125 1.86 -5.59 4.34
C HIS A 125 3.21 -5.59 5.06
N VAL A 126 3.19 -5.69 6.39
CA VAL A 126 4.38 -5.78 7.24
C VAL A 126 4.96 -7.19 7.19
N THR A 127 4.13 -8.21 7.41
CA THR A 127 4.60 -9.60 7.62
C THR A 127 5.02 -10.33 6.35
N THR A 128 4.39 -10.04 5.21
CA THR A 128 4.62 -10.82 3.97
C THR A 128 5.58 -10.13 3.00
N THR A 129 5.82 -8.83 3.16
CA THR A 129 6.49 -8.01 2.15
C THR A 129 7.60 -7.10 2.67
N ALA A 130 7.75 -6.85 3.97
CA ALA A 130 8.67 -5.81 4.46
C ALA A 130 10.13 -5.95 4.00
N ALA A 131 10.67 -7.17 3.83
CA ALA A 131 12.05 -7.36 3.35
C ALA A 131 12.20 -7.23 1.82
N ALA A 132 11.11 -7.39 1.06
CA ALA A 132 11.08 -7.28 -0.40
C ALA A 132 10.45 -5.95 -0.88
N ASP A 133 9.88 -5.16 0.03
CA ASP A 133 9.24 -3.90 -0.28
C ASP A 133 10.29 -2.85 -0.64
N SER A 134 10.05 -2.14 -1.73
CA SER A 134 10.91 -1.02 -2.16
C SER A 134 10.83 0.17 -1.20
N HIS A 135 9.82 0.20 -0.31
CA HIS A 135 9.60 1.24 0.69
C HIS A 135 9.95 0.80 2.11
N ALA A 136 10.68 -0.31 2.30
CA ALA A 136 11.06 -0.82 3.62
C ALA A 136 11.79 0.22 4.50
N SER A 137 12.46 1.20 3.90
CA SER A 137 13.16 2.29 4.58
C SER A 137 12.33 3.56 4.78
N VAL A 138 11.08 3.59 4.33
CA VAL A 138 10.17 4.75 4.44
C VAL A 138 9.40 4.64 5.76
N ALA A 139 9.26 5.76 6.49
CA ALA A 139 8.50 5.75 7.74
C ALA A 139 7.00 5.56 7.46
N CYS A 140 6.29 4.84 8.32
CA CYS A 140 4.87 4.54 8.10
C CYS A 140 4.04 5.82 7.87
N VAL A 141 4.33 6.87 8.65
CA VAL A 141 3.59 8.14 8.55
C VAL A 141 3.80 8.86 7.23
N ASP A 142 4.93 8.65 6.54
CA ASP A 142 5.18 9.31 5.25
C ASP A 142 4.23 8.81 4.15
N CYS A 143 3.70 7.59 4.30
CA CYS A 143 2.68 7.04 3.41
C CYS A 143 1.26 7.24 3.97
N HIS A 144 1.09 7.09 5.28
CA HIS A 144 -0.21 7.00 5.93
C HIS A 144 -0.74 8.35 6.45
N GLU A 145 0.07 9.41 6.46
CA GLU A 145 -0.36 10.77 6.85
C GLU A 145 -0.16 11.76 5.68
N PRO A 146 -1.23 12.28 5.05
CA PRO A 146 -1.08 13.20 3.94
C PRO A 146 -0.60 14.59 4.38
N GLY A 147 -0.11 15.38 3.42
CA GLY A 147 0.26 16.79 3.63
C GLY A 147 1.74 17.04 3.96
N GLY A 148 2.58 16.01 3.87
CA GLY A 148 4.02 16.10 4.11
C GLY A 148 4.36 16.60 5.52
N ALA A 149 5.55 17.18 5.69
CA ALA A 149 6.04 17.56 7.02
C ALA A 149 5.07 18.45 7.81
N LEU A 150 4.45 19.46 7.17
CA LEU A 150 3.51 20.34 7.87
C LEU A 150 2.20 19.60 8.23
N GLY A 151 1.71 18.73 7.33
CA GLY A 151 0.56 17.88 7.59
C GLY A 151 0.78 16.92 8.75
N HIS A 152 1.95 16.24 8.77
CA HIS A 152 2.35 15.32 9.84
C HIS A 152 2.31 16.01 11.21
N PHE A 153 2.88 17.21 11.32
CA PHE A 153 2.92 17.91 12.61
C PHE A 153 1.61 18.56 13.03
N THR A 154 0.66 18.80 12.12
CA THR A 154 -0.60 19.50 12.47
C THR A 154 -1.78 18.54 12.60
N ILE A 155 -2.25 18.02 11.48
CA ILE A 155 -3.45 17.18 11.39
C ILE A 155 -3.07 15.71 11.61
N GLY A 156 -1.94 15.26 11.07
CA GLY A 156 -1.46 13.88 11.18
C GLY A 156 -1.25 13.45 12.63
N GLY A 157 -0.49 14.24 13.39
CA GLY A 157 -0.20 13.94 14.80
C GLY A 157 -1.43 13.88 15.72
N THR A 158 -2.43 14.73 15.48
CA THR A 158 -3.68 14.69 16.27
C THR A 158 -4.54 13.49 15.89
N ALA A 159 -4.66 13.19 14.59
CA ALA A 159 -5.36 12.01 14.12
C ALA A 159 -4.69 10.71 14.60
N ARG A 160 -3.35 10.66 14.61
CA ARG A 160 -2.58 9.54 15.17
C ARG A 160 -2.83 9.36 16.65
N ALA A 161 -2.78 10.44 17.43
CA ALA A 161 -3.06 10.37 18.87
C ALA A 161 -4.47 9.83 19.15
N LEU A 162 -5.48 10.27 18.39
CA LEU A 162 -6.84 9.74 18.50
C LEU A 162 -6.91 8.26 18.12
N HIS A 163 -6.27 7.85 17.02
CA HIS A 163 -6.21 6.45 16.61
C HIS A 163 -5.58 5.55 17.69
N MET A 164 -4.53 6.02 18.35
CA MET A 164 -3.91 5.30 19.48
C MET A 164 -4.84 5.21 20.69
N ILE A 165 -5.58 6.28 21.00
CA ILE A 165 -6.56 6.30 22.10
C ILE A 165 -7.72 5.35 21.82
N ASP A 166 -8.25 5.35 20.60
CA ASP A 166 -9.34 4.46 20.18
C ASP A 166 -8.92 2.99 20.33
N ALA A 167 -7.71 2.66 19.86
CA ALA A 167 -7.14 1.32 20.02
C ALA A 167 -7.00 0.89 21.51
N TRP A 168 -6.66 1.82 22.40
CA TRP A 168 -6.52 1.52 23.84
C TRP A 168 -7.84 1.46 24.60
N THR A 169 -8.86 2.16 24.11
CA THR A 169 -10.15 2.26 24.79
C THR A 169 -11.17 1.24 24.25
N ASP A 170 -10.79 0.45 23.25
CA ASP A 170 -11.66 -0.50 22.53
C ASP A 170 -12.95 0.18 22.00
N LEU A 171 -12.87 1.49 21.79
CA LEU A 171 -13.88 2.22 21.04
C LEU A 171 -13.67 1.82 19.60
N GLN A 172 -14.61 1.05 19.03
CA GLN A 172 -14.52 0.59 17.64
C GLN A 172 -14.08 1.74 16.74
N ALA A 173 -12.83 1.64 16.26
CA ALA A 173 -12.25 2.62 15.36
C ALA A 173 -13.03 2.57 14.04
N GLN A 174 -13.99 3.48 13.87
CA GLN A 174 -14.70 3.71 12.61
C GLN A 174 -13.97 4.73 11.72
N GLY A 175 -12.73 5.09 12.05
CA GLY A 175 -11.97 6.10 11.33
C GLY A 175 -11.09 5.50 10.24
N ASP A 176 -11.13 6.10 9.04
CA ASP A 176 -10.20 5.86 7.92
C ASP A 176 -8.76 6.37 8.19
N TYR A 177 -8.33 6.42 9.45
CA TYR A 177 -6.98 6.89 9.77
C TYR A 177 -5.96 6.01 9.05
N GLY A 178 -4.98 6.67 8.44
CA GLY A 178 -3.92 5.96 7.76
C GLY A 178 -4.29 5.43 6.38
N LYS A 179 -5.37 5.86 5.71
CA LYS A 179 -5.50 5.51 4.28
C LYS A 179 -4.39 6.23 3.48
N ALA A 180 -3.51 5.46 2.84
CA ALA A 180 -2.53 6.02 1.92
C ALA A 180 -3.25 6.62 0.71
N THR A 181 -2.94 7.89 0.39
CA THR A 181 -3.57 8.62 -0.72
C THR A 181 -2.56 8.86 -1.85
N SER A 182 -3.06 9.28 -3.01
CA SER A 182 -2.22 9.68 -4.15
C SER A 182 -1.24 10.80 -3.80
N ASP A 183 -1.58 11.67 -2.84
CA ASP A 183 -0.69 12.74 -2.37
C ASP A 183 0.54 12.18 -1.67
N SER A 184 0.37 11.14 -0.86
CA SER A 184 1.49 10.45 -0.20
C SER A 184 2.46 9.84 -1.21
N CYS A 185 1.93 9.21 -2.27
CA CYS A 185 2.75 8.63 -3.33
C CYS A 185 3.46 9.72 -4.16
N SER A 186 2.71 10.74 -4.57
CA SER A 186 3.23 11.79 -5.44
C SER A 186 4.26 12.68 -4.78
N ALA A 187 4.26 12.82 -3.45
CA ALA A 187 5.27 13.55 -2.70
C ALA A 187 6.70 13.06 -3.01
N CYS A 188 6.89 11.76 -3.22
CA CYS A 188 8.18 11.16 -3.61
C CYS A 188 8.28 10.85 -5.11
N HIS A 189 7.16 10.54 -5.78
CA HIS A 189 7.13 10.10 -7.18
C HIS A 189 6.79 11.19 -8.21
N THR A 190 6.96 12.47 -7.89
CA THR A 190 6.64 13.60 -8.81
C THR A 190 7.30 13.50 -10.19
N SER A 191 8.48 12.87 -10.31
CA SER A 191 9.16 12.67 -11.60
C SER A 191 8.37 11.79 -12.54
N GLU A 192 7.72 10.75 -12.02
CA GLU A 192 7.01 9.75 -12.82
C GLU A 192 5.62 10.20 -13.24
N LEU A 193 5.14 11.30 -12.68
CA LEU A 193 3.90 11.95 -13.11
C LEU A 193 4.07 12.79 -14.39
N LYS A 194 5.31 12.99 -14.86
CA LYS A 194 5.60 13.85 -16.00
C LYS A 194 5.69 13.04 -17.30
N GLY A 195 4.69 13.23 -18.16
CA GLY A 195 4.67 12.66 -19.51
C GLY A 195 4.40 11.16 -19.52
N VAL A 196 4.83 10.51 -20.60
CA VAL A 196 4.64 9.07 -20.80
C VAL A 196 5.83 8.30 -20.23
N VAL A 197 5.62 7.57 -19.15
CA VAL A 197 6.60 6.67 -18.56
C VAL A 197 6.55 5.33 -19.28
N THR A 198 7.70 4.83 -19.72
CA THR A 198 7.81 3.53 -20.41
C THR A 198 8.60 2.54 -19.57
N ASN A 199 7.96 1.45 -19.16
CA ASN A 199 8.62 0.32 -18.54
C ASN A 199 9.09 -0.67 -19.61
N LYS A 200 10.37 -0.58 -19.98
CA LYS A 200 10.99 -1.46 -21.01
C LYS A 200 11.01 -2.95 -20.62
N ALA A 201 11.00 -3.26 -19.32
CA ALA A 201 11.04 -4.65 -18.83
C ALA A 201 9.69 -5.35 -19.03
N ARG A 202 8.59 -4.63 -18.81
CA ARG A 202 7.21 -5.12 -18.98
C ARG A 202 6.63 -4.80 -20.35
N GLY A 203 7.25 -3.86 -21.07
CA GLY A 203 6.79 -3.36 -22.36
C GLY A 203 5.46 -2.61 -22.28
N LEU A 204 5.31 -1.81 -21.22
CA LEU A 204 4.11 -1.00 -20.95
C LEU A 204 4.53 0.47 -20.96
N LYS A 205 3.71 1.32 -21.58
CA LYS A 205 3.81 2.77 -21.51
C LYS A 205 2.51 3.33 -20.91
N MET A 206 2.66 4.29 -20.01
CA MET A 206 1.55 4.90 -19.29
C MET A 206 1.80 6.40 -19.14
N SER A 207 0.77 7.20 -19.39
CA SER A 207 0.72 8.58 -18.92
C SER A 207 -0.10 8.61 -17.64
N HIS A 208 0.41 9.29 -16.61
CA HIS A 208 -0.32 9.47 -15.37
C HIS A 208 -1.22 10.72 -15.40
N ALA A 209 -1.06 11.60 -16.38
CA ALA A 209 -1.78 12.87 -16.44
C ALA A 209 -3.30 12.67 -16.63
N GLU A 210 -3.69 11.84 -17.58
CA GLU A 210 -5.10 11.61 -17.93
C GLU A 210 -5.84 10.81 -16.85
N PRO A 211 -5.29 9.70 -16.29
CA PRO A 211 -5.92 9.02 -15.16
C PRO A 211 -6.10 9.92 -13.94
N LEU A 212 -5.08 10.73 -13.59
CA LEU A 212 -5.20 11.66 -12.47
C LEU A 212 -6.24 12.76 -12.73
N ALA A 213 -6.35 13.27 -13.97
CA ALA A 213 -7.41 14.20 -14.35
C ALA A 213 -8.81 13.56 -14.29
N ALA A 214 -8.88 12.24 -14.50
CA ALA A 214 -10.09 11.43 -14.30
C ALA A 214 -10.30 10.99 -12.83
N SER A 215 -9.52 11.53 -11.88
CA SER A 215 -9.58 11.22 -10.45
C SER A 215 -9.21 9.77 -10.07
N ALA A 216 -8.45 9.06 -10.91
CA ALA A 216 -7.90 7.77 -10.53
C ALA A 216 -6.86 7.93 -9.40
N GLU A 217 -6.90 7.06 -8.40
CA GLU A 217 -5.91 6.98 -7.34
C GLU A 217 -4.70 6.14 -7.77
N CYS A 218 -3.52 6.39 -7.20
CA CYS A 218 -2.32 5.59 -7.53
C CYS A 218 -2.54 4.10 -7.26
N LEU A 219 -3.29 3.77 -6.20
CA LEU A 219 -3.58 2.40 -5.78
C LEU A 219 -4.62 1.68 -6.65
N ASP A 220 -5.32 2.41 -7.54
CA ASP A 220 -6.22 1.78 -8.52
C ASP A 220 -5.43 0.97 -9.56
N CYS A 221 -4.15 1.30 -9.76
CA CYS A 221 -3.25 0.63 -10.70
C CYS A 221 -1.98 0.06 -10.05
N HIS A 222 -1.53 0.59 -8.91
CA HIS A 222 -0.30 0.15 -8.25
C HIS A 222 -0.58 -0.59 -6.94
N LYS A 223 0.17 -1.67 -6.71
CA LYS A 223 0.30 -2.25 -5.36
C LYS A 223 1.51 -1.60 -4.66
N PRO A 224 1.41 -1.27 -3.36
CA PRO A 224 2.48 -0.60 -2.60
C PRO A 224 3.84 -1.30 -2.67
N ASN A 225 3.83 -2.64 -2.73
CA ASN A 225 5.01 -3.49 -2.69
C ASN A 225 5.67 -3.73 -4.05
N GLU A 226 5.04 -3.37 -5.17
CA GLU A 226 5.52 -3.73 -6.51
C GLU A 226 5.94 -2.54 -7.37
N GLY A 227 5.61 -1.29 -6.97
CA GLY A 227 6.10 -0.02 -7.55
C GLY A 227 5.80 0.24 -9.03
N VAL A 228 5.45 -0.78 -9.81
CA VAL A 228 5.40 -0.78 -11.28
C VAL A 228 4.18 -1.56 -11.76
N VAL A 229 3.30 -0.92 -12.52
CA VAL A 229 2.13 -1.60 -13.12
C VAL A 229 2.54 -2.69 -14.12
N GLY A 230 1.91 -3.85 -13.99
CA GLY A 230 2.03 -5.01 -14.86
C GLY A 230 0.81 -5.92 -14.74
N ALA A 231 0.82 -7.04 -15.45
CA ALA A 231 -0.31 -7.97 -15.47
C ALA A 231 -0.64 -8.58 -14.10
N HIS A 232 0.28 -8.54 -13.12
CA HIS A 232 0.10 -9.16 -11.80
C HIS A 232 -0.49 -8.24 -10.73
N ASN A 233 -0.40 -6.92 -10.90
CA ASN A 233 -0.88 -5.98 -9.89
C ASN A 233 -2.13 -5.22 -10.29
N ALA A 234 -2.33 -4.87 -11.56
CA ALA A 234 -3.57 -4.23 -12.05
C ALA A 234 -4.34 -5.08 -13.06
N GLY A 235 -3.67 -5.90 -13.86
CA GLY A 235 -4.27 -6.50 -15.06
C GLY A 235 -4.63 -5.44 -16.12
N MET A 236 -5.41 -5.81 -17.14
CA MET A 236 -5.87 -4.87 -18.17
C MET A 236 -7.12 -4.08 -17.74
N ASN A 237 -7.86 -4.57 -16.75
CA ASN A 237 -9.18 -4.06 -16.40
C ASN A 237 -9.17 -2.56 -16.02
N PRO A 238 -8.24 -2.05 -15.18
CA PRO A 238 -8.19 -0.63 -14.85
C PRO A 238 -7.95 0.26 -16.07
N CYS A 239 -7.15 -0.22 -17.04
CA CYS A 239 -6.85 0.53 -18.27
C CYS A 239 -8.08 0.62 -19.19
N LEU A 240 -8.82 -0.49 -19.31
CA LEU A 240 -9.97 -0.60 -20.22
C LEU A 240 -11.20 0.19 -19.75
N GLN A 241 -11.21 0.68 -18.50
CA GLN A 241 -12.26 1.60 -18.03
C GLN A 241 -12.27 2.91 -18.84
N CYS A 242 -11.12 3.32 -19.38
CA CYS A 242 -11.01 4.49 -20.24
C CYS A 242 -10.63 4.12 -21.69
N HIS A 243 -9.90 3.03 -21.90
CA HIS A 243 -9.45 2.57 -23.22
C HIS A 243 -10.41 1.53 -23.84
N ASP A 244 -11.64 1.96 -24.12
CA ASP A 244 -12.75 1.13 -24.62
C ASP A 244 -13.03 1.31 -26.12
N SER A 245 -12.17 2.03 -26.84
CA SER A 245 -12.34 2.46 -28.25
C SER A 245 -13.38 3.57 -28.47
N VAL A 246 -14.04 4.05 -27.41
CA VAL A 246 -14.99 5.17 -27.44
C VAL A 246 -14.37 6.39 -26.77
N THR A 247 -13.96 6.25 -25.51
CA THR A 247 -13.33 7.30 -24.71
C THR A 247 -11.85 7.45 -25.04
N ALA A 248 -11.13 6.34 -25.18
CA ALA A 248 -9.74 6.33 -25.64
C ALA A 248 -9.44 5.07 -26.47
N SER A 249 -8.37 5.14 -27.28
CA SER A 249 -7.96 4.04 -28.15
C SER A 249 -7.61 2.79 -27.35
N SER A 250 -8.25 1.66 -27.66
CA SER A 250 -7.93 0.33 -27.12
C SER A 250 -6.86 -0.42 -27.94
N GLU A 251 -6.24 0.26 -28.91
CA GLU A 251 -5.24 -0.35 -29.77
C GLU A 251 -4.02 -0.81 -28.96
N CYS A 252 -3.50 -2.00 -29.26
CA CYS A 252 -2.45 -2.63 -28.46
C CYS A 252 -1.20 -1.75 -28.31
N ALA A 253 -0.84 -1.03 -29.40
CA ALA A 253 0.32 -0.15 -29.45
C ALA A 253 0.12 1.15 -28.65
N THR A 254 -1.09 1.46 -28.18
CA THR A 254 -1.39 2.60 -27.31
C THR A 254 -0.80 2.40 -25.92
N CYS A 255 -0.80 1.16 -25.41
CA CYS A 255 -0.29 0.85 -24.07
C CYS A 255 0.99 0.02 -24.10
N HIS A 256 1.26 -0.73 -25.18
CA HIS A 256 2.44 -1.59 -25.26
C HIS A 256 3.51 -1.06 -26.21
N ASP A 257 4.77 -1.04 -25.74
CA ASP A 257 5.95 -0.66 -26.54
C ASP A 257 6.57 -1.86 -27.30
N ARG A 258 6.07 -3.07 -27.01
CA ARG A 258 6.49 -4.38 -27.54
C ARG A 258 5.25 -5.25 -27.78
N THR A 259 5.42 -6.47 -28.29
CA THR A 259 4.31 -7.43 -28.34
C THR A 259 3.73 -7.66 -26.94
N ALA A 260 2.40 -7.57 -26.79
CA ALA A 260 1.67 -7.68 -25.51
C ALA A 260 2.08 -8.90 -24.65
N ALA A 261 2.61 -9.94 -25.30
CA ALA A 261 3.29 -11.09 -24.72
C ALA A 261 4.42 -10.80 -23.73
N ALA A 262 5.08 -9.63 -23.84
CA ALA A 262 6.11 -9.22 -22.90
C ALA A 262 5.54 -8.86 -21.53
N ALA A 263 4.36 -8.23 -21.51
CA ALA A 263 3.67 -7.84 -20.29
C ALA A 263 3.08 -9.06 -19.56
N ALA A 264 2.55 -10.04 -20.31
CA ALA A 264 1.94 -11.26 -19.76
C ALA A 264 2.92 -12.17 -18.98
N ARG A 265 4.23 -12.08 -19.24
CA ARG A 265 5.26 -12.93 -18.58
C ARG A 265 5.82 -12.36 -17.30
N SER A 266 5.15 -11.40 -16.69
CA SER A 266 5.62 -10.82 -15.43
C SER A 266 5.53 -11.75 -14.20
N THR A 267 5.58 -13.08 -14.39
CA THR A 267 5.57 -14.16 -13.38
C THR A 267 4.42 -14.13 -12.38
N ALA A 268 3.42 -14.96 -12.68
CA ALA A 268 2.25 -15.25 -11.86
C ALA A 268 2.62 -15.95 -10.56
N THR A 269 2.69 -15.20 -9.47
CA THR A 269 2.55 -15.75 -8.10
C THR A 269 1.96 -14.67 -7.21
N GLY A 270 0.69 -14.82 -6.82
CA GLY A 270 0.08 -13.97 -5.81
C GLY A 270 -1.43 -14.14 -5.73
N LEU A 271 -1.88 -14.90 -4.74
CA LEU A 271 -3.21 -14.88 -4.11
C LEU A 271 -4.35 -15.72 -4.71
N ALA A 272 -4.54 -15.85 -6.03
CA ALA A 272 -5.73 -16.56 -6.55
C ALA A 272 -5.73 -18.09 -6.35
N LYS A 273 -4.56 -18.71 -6.14
CA LYS A 273 -4.42 -20.19 -6.07
C LYS A 273 -4.93 -20.80 -4.76
N VAL A 274 -5.17 -19.99 -3.72
CA VAL A 274 -5.51 -20.48 -2.37
C VAL A 274 -7.02 -20.72 -2.20
N GLN A 275 -7.87 -20.04 -2.98
CA GLN A 275 -9.34 -20.20 -2.87
C GLN A 275 -10.01 -20.71 -4.15
N ILE A 276 -9.35 -20.63 -5.30
CA ILE A 276 -9.87 -21.13 -6.57
C ILE A 276 -8.82 -22.05 -7.19
N SER A 277 -9.09 -23.35 -7.15
CA SER A 277 -8.17 -24.40 -7.66
C SER A 277 -7.92 -24.26 -9.17
N GLU A 278 -8.87 -23.69 -9.91
CA GLU A 278 -8.74 -23.27 -11.30
C GLU A 278 -9.31 -21.87 -11.49
N VAL A 279 -8.45 -20.87 -11.66
CA VAL A 279 -8.88 -19.50 -12.00
C VAL A 279 -9.52 -19.53 -13.38
N THR A 280 -10.84 -19.49 -13.44
CA THR A 280 -11.60 -19.28 -14.68
C THR A 280 -12.44 -18.03 -14.49
N CYS A 281 -12.31 -17.05 -15.38
CA CYS A 281 -13.10 -15.82 -15.31
C CYS A 281 -14.56 -16.12 -15.73
N GLY A 282 -14.78 -17.24 -16.42
CA GLY A 282 -16.04 -17.70 -17.01
C GLY A 282 -17.09 -18.14 -16.00
N GLY A 283 -16.68 -18.35 -14.74
CA GLY A 283 -17.62 -18.61 -13.65
C GLY A 283 -18.47 -17.40 -13.28
N CYS A 284 -18.02 -16.18 -13.63
CA CYS A 284 -18.70 -14.93 -13.30
C CYS A 284 -18.87 -13.98 -14.51
N HIS A 285 -18.02 -14.11 -15.54
CA HIS A 285 -17.97 -13.23 -16.70
C HIS A 285 -18.19 -14.01 -18.01
N ASP A 286 -18.69 -13.35 -19.05
CA ASP A 286 -18.74 -13.95 -20.39
C ASP A 286 -17.37 -13.83 -21.07
N GLU A 287 -16.45 -14.72 -20.71
CA GLU A 287 -15.09 -14.77 -21.27
C GLU A 287 -15.08 -14.87 -22.80
N LYS A 288 -16.10 -15.47 -23.41
CA LYS A 288 -16.15 -15.61 -24.88
C LYS A 288 -16.36 -14.24 -25.53
N LYS A 289 -17.28 -13.46 -24.98
CA LYS A 289 -17.57 -12.12 -25.48
C LYS A 289 -16.48 -11.12 -25.10
N GLU A 290 -16.03 -11.18 -23.86
CA GLU A 290 -15.22 -10.13 -23.24
C GLU A 290 -13.71 -10.35 -23.45
N CYS A 291 -13.24 -11.59 -23.46
CA CYS A 291 -11.81 -11.89 -23.51
C CYS A 291 -11.41 -12.53 -24.85
N ASP A 292 -12.14 -13.56 -25.29
CA ASP A 292 -11.76 -14.36 -26.46
C ASP A 292 -11.85 -13.54 -27.76
N THR A 293 -12.73 -12.53 -27.83
CA THR A 293 -12.83 -11.61 -28.98
C THR A 293 -11.52 -10.87 -29.25
N CYS A 294 -10.82 -10.44 -28.19
CA CYS A 294 -9.56 -9.72 -28.31
C CYS A 294 -8.36 -10.69 -28.36
N HIS A 295 -8.38 -11.74 -27.54
CA HIS A 295 -7.25 -12.66 -27.40
C HIS A 295 -7.20 -13.75 -28.47
N GLY A 296 -8.34 -14.13 -29.05
CA GLY A 296 -8.47 -15.21 -30.04
C GLY A 296 -8.27 -16.63 -29.46
N VAL A 297 -8.02 -16.74 -28.15
CA VAL A 297 -7.83 -17.99 -27.41
C VAL A 297 -8.21 -17.75 -25.95
N ARG A 298 -8.80 -18.78 -25.31
CA ARG A 298 -9.23 -18.71 -23.91
C ARG A 298 -8.06 -18.50 -22.97
N MET A 299 -8.15 -17.46 -22.14
CA MET A 299 -7.18 -17.09 -21.11
C MET A 299 -7.87 -16.90 -19.74
N PRO A 300 -7.25 -17.31 -18.62
CA PRO A 300 -6.01 -18.08 -18.55
C PRO A 300 -6.17 -19.47 -19.19
N HIS A 301 -5.11 -19.99 -19.81
CA HIS A 301 -5.18 -21.32 -20.42
C HIS A 301 -5.56 -22.36 -19.35
N THR A 302 -6.60 -23.14 -19.63
CA THR A 302 -7.02 -24.22 -18.73
C THR A 302 -5.95 -25.31 -18.65
N GLN A 303 -5.94 -26.09 -17.58
CA GLN A 303 -5.03 -27.24 -17.47
C GLN A 303 -5.21 -28.21 -18.65
N LYS A 304 -6.46 -28.44 -19.07
CA LYS A 304 -6.78 -29.22 -20.27
C LYS A 304 -6.14 -28.64 -21.54
N PHE A 305 -6.19 -27.32 -21.70
CA PHE A 305 -5.52 -26.65 -22.82
C PHE A 305 -4.02 -26.87 -22.78
N MET A 306 -3.39 -26.60 -21.64
CA MET A 306 -1.93 -26.73 -21.47
C MET A 306 -1.44 -28.18 -21.63
N VAL A 307 -2.21 -29.18 -21.22
CA VAL A 307 -1.77 -30.59 -21.29
C VAL A 307 -1.92 -31.17 -22.70
N TYR A 308 -3.00 -30.87 -23.43
CA TYR A 308 -3.20 -31.49 -24.75
C TYR A 308 -4.00 -30.66 -25.76
N ALA A 309 -4.96 -29.83 -25.35
CA ALA A 309 -5.81 -29.15 -26.33
C ALA A 309 -5.09 -28.02 -27.09
N HIS A 310 -3.99 -27.48 -26.55
CA HIS A 310 -3.19 -26.45 -27.22
C HIS A 310 -2.52 -26.96 -28.49
N ALA A 311 -2.24 -28.26 -28.61
CA ALA A 311 -1.63 -28.86 -29.80
C ALA A 311 -2.54 -28.65 -31.03
N ARG A 312 -3.82 -28.99 -30.89
CA ARG A 312 -4.82 -28.73 -31.94
C ARG A 312 -4.97 -27.24 -32.22
N ALA A 313 -5.12 -26.42 -31.17
CA ALA A 313 -5.30 -24.97 -31.33
C ALA A 313 -4.12 -24.32 -32.06
N GLY A 314 -2.88 -24.74 -31.74
CA GLY A 314 -1.67 -24.28 -32.43
C GLY A 314 -1.61 -24.74 -33.89
N VAL A 315 -1.98 -25.98 -34.19
CA VAL A 315 -2.03 -26.49 -35.57
C VAL A 315 -3.09 -25.76 -36.40
N VAL A 316 -4.29 -25.57 -35.86
CA VAL A 316 -5.37 -24.80 -36.51
C VAL A 316 -4.92 -23.36 -36.76
N ASP A 317 -4.27 -22.71 -35.80
CA ASP A 317 -3.73 -21.36 -35.99
C ASP A 317 -2.64 -21.33 -37.07
N ILE A 318 -1.77 -22.33 -37.15
CA ILE A 318 -0.75 -22.45 -38.20
C ILE A 318 -1.38 -22.64 -39.59
N TRP A 319 -2.35 -23.55 -39.71
CA TRP A 319 -2.98 -23.88 -40.99
C TRP A 319 -3.84 -22.74 -41.54
N TYR A 320 -4.68 -22.15 -40.69
CA TYR A 320 -5.70 -21.21 -41.15
C TYR A 320 -5.31 -19.74 -40.96
N ASN A 321 -4.35 -19.47 -40.07
CA ASN A 321 -3.96 -18.12 -39.71
C ASN A 321 -2.43 -17.91 -39.71
N GLY A 322 -1.67 -18.86 -40.27
CA GLY A 322 -0.21 -18.77 -40.39
C GLY A 322 0.52 -18.68 -39.05
N GLY A 323 -0.10 -19.10 -37.95
CA GLY A 323 0.45 -19.03 -36.61
C GLY A 323 0.36 -17.65 -35.97
N LYS A 324 -0.45 -16.73 -36.51
CA LYS A 324 -0.50 -15.33 -36.04
C LYS A 324 -1.14 -15.19 -34.65
N THR A 325 -2.10 -16.03 -34.25
CA THR A 325 -2.73 -15.91 -32.92
C THR A 325 -1.77 -16.36 -31.84
N CYS A 326 -1.19 -17.55 -31.98
CA CYS A 326 -0.22 -18.10 -31.04
C CYS A 326 1.10 -17.30 -31.09
N GLY A 327 1.53 -16.88 -32.28
CA GLY A 327 2.76 -16.12 -32.53
C GLY A 327 2.77 -14.71 -31.92
N ARG A 328 1.60 -14.14 -31.58
CA ARG A 328 1.51 -12.91 -30.76
C ARG A 328 2.22 -13.11 -29.42
N CYS A 329 2.12 -14.32 -28.85
CA CYS A 329 2.64 -14.67 -27.52
C CYS A 329 3.87 -15.61 -27.52
N HIS A 330 4.00 -16.43 -28.57
CA HIS A 330 5.01 -17.45 -28.76
C HIS A 330 5.99 -17.02 -29.88
N THR A 331 6.95 -16.16 -29.57
CA THR A 331 7.97 -15.72 -30.54
C THR A 331 9.20 -16.63 -30.54
N ALA A 332 10.07 -16.54 -31.56
CA ALA A 332 11.28 -17.36 -31.70
C ALA A 332 12.22 -17.31 -30.47
N THR A 333 12.36 -16.15 -29.82
CA THR A 333 13.15 -15.96 -28.60
C THR A 333 12.44 -16.40 -27.31
N ARG A 334 11.19 -16.84 -27.45
CA ARG A 334 10.24 -17.00 -26.36
C ARG A 334 9.45 -18.30 -26.44
N ASN A 335 9.93 -19.24 -27.25
CA ASN A 335 9.36 -20.56 -27.52
C ASN A 335 9.15 -21.35 -26.22
N PRO A 336 7.92 -21.43 -25.68
CA PRO A 336 7.64 -22.25 -24.51
C PRO A 336 7.41 -23.71 -24.90
N CYS A 337 7.22 -24.00 -26.20
CA CYS A 337 7.04 -25.35 -26.72
C CYS A 337 8.26 -26.22 -26.39
N THR A 338 9.47 -25.72 -26.68
CA THR A 338 10.72 -26.44 -26.39
C THR A 338 11.05 -26.49 -24.91
N LYS A 339 10.56 -25.55 -24.09
CA LYS A 339 10.88 -25.52 -22.65
C LYS A 339 10.21 -26.65 -21.86
N CYS A 340 8.99 -27.02 -22.21
CA CYS A 340 8.29 -28.14 -21.57
C CYS A 340 8.41 -29.45 -22.36
N HIS A 341 8.63 -29.37 -23.68
CA HIS A 341 8.62 -30.54 -24.54
C HIS A 341 9.98 -30.97 -25.12
N SER A 342 11.08 -30.24 -24.90
CA SER A 342 12.39 -30.66 -25.46
C SER A 342 12.86 -32.03 -24.98
N GLU A 343 12.58 -32.39 -23.72
CA GLU A 343 12.89 -33.71 -23.17
C GLU A 343 11.98 -34.84 -23.68
N TYR A 344 10.74 -34.52 -24.08
CA TYR A 344 9.72 -35.52 -24.46
C TYR A 344 9.47 -35.62 -25.98
N LEU A 345 9.75 -34.59 -26.78
CA LEU A 345 9.39 -34.51 -28.21
C LEU A 345 10.54 -34.78 -29.20
N GLY A 346 11.79 -34.89 -28.73
CA GLY A 346 12.94 -35.22 -29.58
C GLY A 346 13.06 -34.37 -30.87
N ARG A 347 13.68 -34.95 -31.91
CA ARG A 347 13.94 -34.31 -33.23
C ARG A 347 12.70 -33.95 -34.05
N GLY A 348 11.47 -34.16 -33.55
CA GLY A 348 10.23 -34.03 -34.33
C GLY A 348 9.55 -32.66 -34.28
N HIS A 349 9.96 -31.76 -33.39
CA HIS A 349 9.29 -30.47 -33.14
C HIS A 349 10.31 -29.32 -33.09
N ASP A 350 11.10 -29.19 -34.16
CA ASP A 350 12.04 -28.09 -34.36
C ASP A 350 11.37 -26.86 -35.01
N ALA A 351 12.17 -25.85 -35.38
CA ALA A 351 11.67 -24.64 -36.04
C ALA A 351 10.94 -24.90 -37.37
N GLY A 352 11.11 -26.09 -37.97
CA GLY A 352 10.44 -26.55 -39.17
C GLY A 352 9.06 -27.17 -38.95
N LEU A 353 8.62 -27.38 -37.69
CA LEU A 353 7.34 -28.02 -37.37
C LEU A 353 6.13 -27.34 -38.04
N ALA A 354 6.09 -26.01 -38.05
CA ALA A 354 5.00 -25.27 -38.68
C ALA A 354 4.93 -25.54 -40.19
N GLU A 355 6.08 -25.71 -40.85
CA GLU A 355 6.16 -26.03 -42.27
C GLU A 355 5.85 -27.51 -42.54
N GLY A 356 6.29 -28.39 -41.64
CA GLY A 356 5.92 -29.81 -41.65
C GLY A 356 4.41 -30.00 -41.54
N HIS A 357 3.73 -29.30 -40.62
CA HIS A 357 2.28 -29.38 -40.49
C HIS A 357 1.54 -28.84 -41.72
N LYS A 358 2.01 -27.80 -42.39
CA LYS A 358 1.36 -27.31 -43.62
C LYS A 358 1.36 -28.32 -44.77
N THR A 359 2.31 -29.26 -44.76
CA THR A 359 2.60 -30.16 -45.89
C THR A 359 2.48 -31.65 -45.55
N SER A 360 1.95 -31.97 -44.36
CA SER A 360 1.77 -33.35 -43.89
C SER A 360 0.46 -33.96 -44.37
N ASP A 361 0.51 -35.25 -44.70
CA ASP A 361 -0.63 -36.10 -45.04
C ASP A 361 -0.94 -37.06 -43.88
N GLU A 362 -2.02 -37.85 -44.00
CA GLU A 362 -2.46 -38.81 -42.98
C GLU A 362 -1.34 -39.76 -42.51
N VAL A 363 -0.49 -40.21 -43.44
CA VAL A 363 0.63 -41.13 -43.14
C VAL A 363 1.73 -40.42 -42.35
N ARG A 364 2.06 -39.17 -42.72
CA ARG A 364 3.04 -38.33 -42.02
C ARG A 364 2.54 -37.90 -40.63
N CYS A 365 1.25 -37.62 -40.48
CA CYS A 365 0.64 -37.33 -39.17
C CYS A 365 0.85 -38.48 -38.18
N ASN A 366 0.60 -39.72 -38.62
CA ASN A 366 0.76 -40.91 -37.78
C ASN A 366 2.21 -41.16 -37.34
N THR A 367 3.19 -40.71 -38.14
CA THR A 367 4.62 -40.87 -37.82
C THR A 367 5.02 -40.14 -36.54
N CYS A 368 4.34 -39.03 -36.20
CA CYS A 368 4.60 -38.28 -34.97
C CYS A 368 3.52 -38.53 -33.90
N HIS A 369 2.23 -38.52 -34.28
CA HIS A 369 1.12 -38.54 -33.32
C HIS A 369 0.79 -39.92 -32.74
N GLN A 370 1.12 -41.02 -33.42
CA GLN A 370 0.88 -42.37 -32.89
C GLN A 370 1.76 -42.68 -31.66
N SER A 371 2.98 -42.13 -31.62
CA SER A 371 3.90 -42.28 -30.48
C SER A 371 3.51 -41.47 -29.24
N MET A 372 2.67 -40.44 -29.43
CA MET A 372 2.28 -39.46 -28.42
C MET A 372 0.90 -39.72 -27.81
N ALA A 373 0.22 -40.80 -28.25
CA ALA A 373 -0.98 -41.30 -27.61
C ALA A 373 -0.63 -41.83 -26.21
N PHE A 374 -0.57 -40.91 -25.24
CA PHE A 374 -0.30 -41.19 -23.82
C PHE A 374 -1.24 -42.22 -23.18
N VAL A 375 -2.33 -42.59 -23.88
CA VAL A 375 -3.31 -43.58 -23.49
C VAL A 375 -3.32 -44.70 -24.53
N ARG A 376 -3.09 -45.94 -24.09
CA ARG A 376 -3.11 -47.13 -24.94
C ARG A 376 -4.48 -47.26 -25.61
N GLY A 377 -4.52 -47.21 -26.95
CA GLY A 377 -5.75 -47.29 -27.75
C GLY A 377 -6.43 -45.95 -28.08
N ARG A 378 -5.81 -44.81 -27.75
CA ARG A 378 -6.29 -43.48 -28.13
C ARG A 378 -5.75 -43.11 -29.53
N ASP A 379 -6.63 -42.71 -30.44
CA ASP A 379 -6.25 -42.24 -31.77
C ASP A 379 -6.20 -40.71 -31.74
N TYR A 380 -4.99 -40.15 -31.78
CA TYR A 380 -4.81 -38.70 -31.70
C TYR A 380 -5.51 -37.96 -32.85
N CYS A 381 -5.64 -38.58 -34.03
CA CYS A 381 -6.32 -37.99 -35.17
C CYS A 381 -7.83 -37.96 -34.91
N THR A 382 -8.43 -39.09 -34.50
CA THR A 382 -9.87 -39.18 -34.23
C THR A 382 -10.29 -38.38 -33.00
N ASP A 383 -9.51 -38.45 -31.92
CA ASP A 383 -9.90 -37.93 -30.61
C ASP A 383 -9.66 -36.42 -30.43
N LEU A 384 -8.81 -35.81 -31.26
CA LEU A 384 -8.52 -34.37 -31.21
C LEU A 384 -8.94 -33.63 -32.47
N CYS A 385 -8.59 -34.14 -33.66
CA CYS A 385 -8.76 -33.38 -34.90
C CYS A 385 -10.02 -33.77 -35.69
N HIS A 386 -10.47 -35.01 -35.60
CA HIS A 386 -11.57 -35.58 -36.37
C HIS A 386 -12.76 -36.05 -35.51
N THR A 387 -12.95 -35.48 -34.33
CA THR A 387 -14.23 -35.61 -33.62
C THR A 387 -15.30 -34.80 -34.35
N GLU A 388 -16.56 -35.20 -34.25
CA GLU A 388 -17.69 -34.44 -34.83
C GLU A 388 -17.65 -32.96 -34.40
N LEU A 389 -17.44 -32.72 -33.11
CA LEU A 389 -17.25 -31.38 -32.55
C LEU A 389 -16.02 -30.65 -33.11
N ALA A 390 -14.91 -31.35 -33.36
CA ALA A 390 -13.71 -30.75 -33.94
C ALA A 390 -13.91 -30.39 -35.42
N VAL A 391 -14.65 -31.21 -36.17
CA VAL A 391 -14.98 -30.93 -37.57
C VAL A 391 -15.95 -29.75 -37.67
N GLU A 392 -16.95 -29.68 -36.79
CA GLU A 392 -17.92 -28.58 -36.72
C GLU A 392 -17.31 -27.26 -36.25
N SER A 393 -16.34 -27.30 -35.34
CA SER A 393 -15.63 -26.11 -34.82
C SER A 393 -14.42 -25.70 -35.66
N SER A 394 -14.12 -26.44 -36.74
CA SER A 394 -13.04 -26.07 -37.65
C SER A 394 -13.46 -24.85 -38.46
N PRO A 395 -12.62 -23.81 -38.57
CA PRO A 395 -12.85 -22.71 -39.50
C PRO A 395 -12.68 -23.26 -40.92
N ARG A 396 -13.78 -23.77 -41.52
CA ARG A 396 -13.83 -24.08 -42.94
C ARG A 396 -13.98 -22.80 -43.75
#